data_AF-A0A933L350-F1
#
_entry.id   AF-A0A933L350-F1
#
_cell.length_a   1.000
_cell.length_b   1.000
_cell.length_c   1.000
_cell.angle_alpha   90.00
_cell.angle_beta   90.00
_cell.angle_gamma   90.00
#
_symmetry.space_group_name_H-M   'P 1'
#
loop_
_entity.id
_entity.type
_entity.pdbx_description
1 polymer ?
#
loop_
_entity_poly.entity_id
_entity_poly.type
_entity_poly.pdbx_seq_one_letter_code
_entity_poly.pdbx_strand_id
1 'polypeptide(L)'
;MAVDVTGVSRRAYAKSRGISEAVVRKYLTQGKLSDALLPDGTLDAEKADRLLASSITRDRAQPVELRAAKARRLRALVRRLGDDVRDLEKSLVRADRVRPIASVVGLIVADNLRSIAERMAPIIAGMNGKDAHLALRNAVSDALEIISSTMVTGVDGAQIAEEKELELDDLREPQLHAVQANLQADKLELGRALDRGILRRVADAVEEHEEMMVVSKSLILAMPGRVAPYA
;
A
#
# COMPACT_ATOMS: atom_id res chain seq x y z
N MET A 1 59.12 6.69 -41.49
CA MET A 1 59.19 5.29 -41.02
C MET A 1 57.81 4.68 -41.24
N ALA A 2 57.67 3.82 -42.25
CA ALA A 2 56.40 3.15 -42.54
C ALA A 2 56.22 2.06 -41.49
N VAL A 3 55.23 2.22 -40.61
CA VAL A 3 54.81 1.14 -39.71
C VAL A 3 54.08 0.15 -40.60
N ASP A 4 54.62 -1.06 -40.75
CA ASP A 4 53.91 -2.18 -41.37
C ASP A 4 52.69 -2.49 -40.49
N VAL A 5 51.55 -1.90 -40.84
CA VAL A 5 50.29 -2.21 -40.19
C VAL A 5 49.87 -3.58 -40.71
N THR A 6 50.20 -4.62 -39.96
CA THR A 6 49.74 -5.99 -40.25
C THR A 6 48.22 -6.05 -40.08
N GLY A 7 47.52 -5.93 -41.20
CA GLY A 7 46.08 -6.08 -41.28
C GLY A 7 45.65 -7.51 -40.99
N VAL A 8 44.70 -7.68 -40.07
CA VAL A 8 44.15 -8.98 -39.69
C VAL A 8 42.75 -9.14 -40.29
N SER A 9 42.42 -10.34 -40.79
CA SER A 9 41.07 -10.60 -41.28
C SER A 9 40.04 -10.50 -40.15
N ARG A 10 38.80 -10.09 -40.48
CA ARG A 10 37.71 -9.95 -39.50
C ARG A 10 37.46 -11.24 -38.70
N ARG A 11 37.62 -12.41 -39.34
CA ARG A 11 37.50 -13.73 -38.70
C ARG A 11 38.65 -14.03 -37.75
N ALA A 12 39.88 -13.71 -38.14
CA ALA A 12 41.06 -13.92 -37.29
C ALA A 12 41.02 -13.00 -36.07
N TYR A 13 40.61 -11.74 -36.24
CA TYR A 13 40.38 -10.81 -35.14
C TYR A 13 39.23 -11.26 -34.21
N ALA A 14 38.12 -11.75 -34.77
CA ALA A 14 37.03 -12.30 -33.97
C ALA A 14 37.50 -13.49 -33.11
N LYS A 15 38.29 -14.39 -33.72
CA LYS A 15 38.85 -15.58 -33.05
C LYS A 15 39.84 -15.20 -31.94
N SER A 16 40.72 -14.22 -32.15
CA SER A 16 41.68 -13.78 -31.12
C SER A 16 41.02 -13.14 -29.89
N ARG A 17 39.82 -12.58 -30.07
CA ARG A 17 39.03 -11.96 -29.00
C ARG A 17 37.90 -12.84 -28.46
N GLY A 18 37.78 -14.07 -28.92
CA GLY A 18 36.75 -15.01 -28.46
C GLY A 18 35.31 -14.58 -28.78
N ILE A 19 35.12 -13.74 -29.82
CA ILE A 19 33.82 -13.25 -30.26
C ILE A 19 33.47 -13.79 -31.64
N SER A 20 32.18 -13.73 -32.02
CA SER A 20 31.75 -14.16 -33.35
C SER A 20 32.00 -13.06 -34.41
N GLU A 21 32.24 -13.48 -35.65
CA GLU A 21 32.42 -12.54 -36.79
C GLU A 21 31.19 -11.62 -36.97
N ALA A 22 29.99 -12.13 -36.63
CA ALA A 22 28.75 -11.34 -36.67
C ALA A 22 28.81 -10.12 -35.72
N VAL A 23 29.44 -10.27 -34.55
CA VAL A 23 29.63 -9.16 -33.60
C VAL A 23 30.60 -8.13 -34.17
N VAL A 24 31.69 -8.56 -34.80
CA VAL A 24 32.65 -7.65 -35.48
C VAL A 24 31.96 -6.89 -36.62
N ARG A 25 31.14 -7.57 -37.42
CA ARG A 25 30.34 -6.96 -38.49
C ARG A 25 29.34 -5.94 -37.95
N LYS A 26 28.71 -6.23 -36.81
CA LYS A 26 27.81 -5.30 -36.10
C LYS A 26 28.55 -4.05 -35.65
N TYR A 27 29.75 -4.18 -35.11
CA TYR A 27 30.55 -3.02 -34.69
C TYR A 27 31.05 -2.17 -35.87
N LEU A 28 31.33 -2.79 -37.03
CA LEU A 28 31.62 -2.06 -38.26
C LEU A 28 30.39 -1.31 -38.80
N THR A 29 29.22 -1.93 -38.80
CA THR A 29 27.96 -1.26 -39.22
C THR A 29 27.55 -0.14 -38.27
N GLN A 30 27.88 -0.25 -36.98
CA GLN A 30 27.69 0.80 -35.99
C GLN A 30 28.74 1.92 -36.05
N GLY A 31 29.72 1.84 -36.95
CA GLY A 31 30.81 2.83 -37.07
C GLY A 31 31.80 2.83 -35.91
N LYS A 32 31.78 1.82 -35.03
CA LYS A 32 32.68 1.74 -33.87
C LYS A 32 34.09 1.26 -34.24
N LEU A 33 34.20 0.51 -35.34
CA LEU A 33 35.45 -0.06 -35.84
C LEU A 33 35.84 0.49 -37.22
N SER A 34 35.10 1.48 -37.75
CA SER A 34 35.36 2.04 -39.08
C SER A 34 36.78 2.62 -39.21
N ASP A 35 37.28 3.23 -38.14
CA ASP A 35 38.60 3.88 -38.13
C ASP A 35 39.75 2.87 -38.04
N ALA A 36 39.47 1.62 -37.67
CA ALA A 36 40.43 0.52 -37.67
C ALA A 36 40.39 -0.31 -38.97
N LEU A 37 39.50 0.03 -39.92
CA LEU A 37 39.42 -0.63 -41.20
C LEU A 37 40.48 -0.06 -42.16
N LEU A 38 41.35 -0.95 -42.65
CA LEU A 38 42.38 -0.63 -43.62
C LEU A 38 41.79 -0.56 -45.06
N PRO A 39 42.45 0.12 -46.00
CA PRO A 39 41.97 0.25 -47.39
C PRO A 39 41.81 -1.10 -48.13
N ASP A 40 42.52 -2.14 -47.69
CA ASP A 40 42.46 -3.51 -48.20
C ASP A 40 41.28 -4.32 -47.60
N GLY A 41 40.49 -3.73 -46.70
CA GLY A 41 39.35 -4.35 -46.04
C GLY A 41 39.69 -5.19 -44.81
N THR A 42 40.97 -5.24 -44.40
CA THR A 42 41.43 -5.88 -43.17
C THR A 42 41.33 -4.92 -41.96
N LEU A 43 41.50 -5.46 -40.76
CA LEU A 43 41.41 -4.69 -39.51
C LEU A 43 42.79 -4.55 -38.87
N ASP A 44 43.14 -3.33 -38.46
CA ASP A 44 44.23 -3.08 -37.51
C ASP A 44 43.77 -3.53 -36.12
N ALA A 45 44.34 -4.63 -35.62
CA ALA A 45 43.93 -5.23 -34.35
C ALA A 45 44.15 -4.29 -33.16
N GLU A 46 45.30 -3.63 -33.07
CA GLU A 46 45.62 -2.74 -31.95
C GLU A 46 44.76 -1.49 -31.93
N LYS A 47 44.43 -0.96 -33.11
CA LYS A 47 43.54 0.19 -33.23
C LYS A 47 42.09 -0.19 -32.92
N ALA A 48 41.65 -1.36 -33.39
CA ALA A 48 40.32 -1.90 -33.10
C ALA A 48 40.11 -2.11 -31.59
N ASP A 49 41.12 -2.62 -30.88
CA ASP A 49 41.05 -2.83 -29.44
C ASP A 49 40.96 -1.51 -28.66
N ARG A 50 41.71 -0.49 -29.06
CA ARG A 50 41.64 0.86 -28.47
C ARG A 50 40.26 1.49 -28.68
N LEU A 51 39.68 1.33 -29.87
CA LEU A 51 38.34 1.83 -30.18
C LEU A 51 37.26 1.10 -29.38
N LEU A 52 37.35 -0.22 -29.25
CA LEU A 52 36.40 -0.98 -28.43
C LEU A 52 36.51 -0.62 -26.96
N ALA A 53 37.73 -0.53 -26.41
CA ALA A 53 37.96 -0.12 -25.02
C ALA A 53 37.37 1.28 -24.71
N SER A 54 37.47 2.22 -25.64
CA SER A 54 36.88 3.57 -25.50
C SER A 54 35.37 3.62 -25.75
N SER A 55 34.80 2.68 -26.52
CA SER A 55 33.36 2.60 -26.76
C SER A 55 32.59 1.98 -25.57
N ILE A 56 33.19 1.02 -24.84
CA ILE A 56 32.57 0.36 -23.68
C ILE A 56 32.29 1.34 -22.54
N THR A 57 33.08 2.42 -22.43
CA THR A 57 32.87 3.48 -21.44
C THR A 57 31.83 4.53 -21.88
N ARG A 58 31.60 4.72 -23.18
CA ARG A 58 30.61 5.69 -23.71
C ARG A 58 29.19 5.13 -23.84
N ASP A 59 29.01 3.83 -24.09
CA ASP A 59 27.70 3.23 -24.38
C ASP A 59 26.77 3.01 -23.16
N ARG A 60 27.18 3.41 -21.95
CA ARG A 60 26.32 3.33 -20.75
C ARG A 60 25.32 4.49 -20.60
N ALA A 61 25.30 5.44 -21.53
CA ALA A 61 24.28 6.47 -21.56
C ALA A 61 22.95 5.88 -22.06
N GLN A 62 22.12 5.38 -21.14
CA GLN A 62 20.71 5.10 -21.46
C GLN A 62 20.09 6.35 -22.11
N PRO A 63 19.25 6.19 -23.16
CA PRO A 63 18.44 7.27 -23.70
C PRO A 63 17.74 8.03 -22.58
N VAL A 64 17.80 9.37 -22.61
CA VAL A 64 17.24 10.25 -21.56
C VAL A 64 15.74 9.95 -21.33
N GLU A 65 15.02 9.59 -22.38
CA GLU A 65 13.61 9.18 -22.33
C GLU A 65 13.39 7.90 -21.51
N LEU A 66 14.26 6.89 -21.64
CA LEU A 66 14.16 5.65 -20.87
C LEU A 66 14.47 5.88 -19.39
N ARG A 67 15.39 6.80 -19.07
CA ARG A 67 15.67 7.20 -17.68
C ARG A 67 14.49 7.93 -17.06
N ALA A 68 13.90 8.90 -17.77
CA ALA A 68 12.73 9.63 -17.31
C ALA A 68 11.52 8.68 -17.11
N ALA A 69 11.29 7.76 -18.04
CA ALA A 69 10.22 6.77 -17.93
C ALA A 69 10.40 5.83 -16.73
N LYS A 70 11.64 5.35 -16.47
CA LYS A 70 11.95 4.54 -15.29
C LYS A 70 11.72 5.29 -13.99
N ALA A 71 12.17 6.55 -13.90
CA ALA A 71 11.95 7.38 -12.72
C ALA A 71 10.46 7.60 -12.44
N ARG A 72 9.65 7.89 -13.48
CA ARG A 72 8.18 7.99 -13.34
C ARG A 72 7.56 6.69 -12.84
N ARG A 73 7.97 5.55 -13.41
CA ARG A 73 7.48 4.24 -12.96
C ARG A 73 7.85 3.97 -11.50
N LEU A 74 9.08 4.28 -11.10
CA LEU A 74 9.54 4.08 -9.72
C LEU A 74 8.71 4.93 -8.74
N ARG A 75 8.46 6.21 -9.07
CA ARG A 75 7.58 7.08 -8.26
C ARG A 75 6.17 6.50 -8.13
N ALA A 76 5.58 6.04 -9.23
CA ALA A 76 4.24 5.43 -9.20
C ALA A 76 4.20 4.18 -8.30
N LEU A 77 5.25 3.35 -8.33
CA LEU A 77 5.37 2.19 -7.45
C LEU A 77 5.49 2.59 -5.97
N VAL A 78 6.28 3.62 -5.68
CA VAL A 78 6.44 4.15 -4.31
C VAL A 78 5.13 4.74 -3.80
N ARG A 79 4.40 5.52 -4.61
CA ARG A 79 3.06 6.04 -4.26
C ARG A 79 2.11 4.91 -3.89
N ARG A 80 1.96 3.95 -4.79
CA ARG A 80 1.08 2.79 -4.57
C ARG A 80 1.44 2.02 -3.31
N LEU A 81 2.73 1.80 -3.06
CA LEU A 81 3.17 1.11 -1.85
C LEU A 81 2.88 1.93 -0.58
N GLY A 82 3.03 3.26 -0.66
CA GLY A 82 2.64 4.16 0.43
C GLY A 82 1.14 4.13 0.71
N ASP A 83 0.30 4.05 -0.32
CA ASP A 83 -1.15 3.88 -0.19
C ASP A 83 -1.47 2.55 0.49
N ASP A 84 -0.89 1.44 0.02
CA ASP A 84 -1.05 0.11 0.62
C ASP A 84 -0.70 0.09 2.11
N VAL A 85 0.42 0.73 2.50
CA VAL A 85 0.86 0.77 3.91
C VAL A 85 -0.11 1.61 4.75
N ARG A 86 -0.53 2.78 4.25
CA ARG A 86 -1.49 3.64 4.94
C ARG A 86 -2.85 2.96 5.14
N ASP A 87 -3.35 2.28 4.12
CA ASP A 87 -4.60 1.51 4.22
C ASP A 87 -4.46 0.41 5.26
N LEU A 88 -3.31 -0.26 5.29
CA LEU A 88 -3.02 -1.29 6.29
C LEU A 88 -2.99 -0.68 7.70
N GLU A 89 -2.28 0.43 7.92
CA GLU A 89 -2.26 1.14 9.21
C GLU A 89 -3.67 1.55 9.67
N LYS A 90 -4.49 2.11 8.79
CA LYS A 90 -5.89 2.48 9.08
C LYS A 90 -6.76 1.26 9.41
N SER A 91 -6.45 0.10 8.82
CA SER A 91 -7.19 -1.14 9.04
C SER A 91 -6.79 -1.89 10.32
N LEU A 92 -5.74 -1.44 11.02
CA LEU A 92 -5.17 -2.13 12.17
C LEU A 92 -5.29 -1.32 13.45
N VAL A 93 -5.53 -2.03 14.55
CA VAL A 93 -5.59 -1.49 15.90
C VAL A 93 -4.77 -2.36 16.85
N ARG A 94 -4.30 -1.78 17.95
CA ARG A 94 -3.58 -2.56 18.96
C ARG A 94 -4.54 -3.49 19.69
N ALA A 95 -4.21 -4.79 19.71
CA ALA A 95 -5.07 -5.83 20.25
C ALA A 95 -5.36 -5.62 21.76
N ASP A 96 -4.38 -5.10 22.51
CA ASP A 96 -4.49 -4.79 23.93
C ASP A 96 -5.53 -3.69 24.26
N ARG A 97 -5.84 -2.82 23.29
CA ARG A 97 -6.79 -1.72 23.44
C ARG A 97 -8.21 -2.06 23.02
N VAL A 98 -8.41 -3.08 22.19
CA VAL A 98 -9.72 -3.44 21.64
C VAL A 98 -10.72 -3.74 22.76
N ARG A 99 -10.37 -4.65 23.68
CA ARG A 99 -11.29 -5.11 24.73
C ARG A 99 -11.66 -4.01 25.74
N PRO A 100 -10.71 -3.21 26.26
CA PRO A 100 -11.06 -2.08 27.11
C PRO A 100 -11.99 -1.08 26.43
N ILE A 101 -11.71 -0.71 25.18
CA ILE A 101 -12.54 0.24 24.42
C ILE A 101 -13.93 -0.35 24.20
N ALA A 102 -14.04 -1.59 23.72
CA ALA A 102 -15.31 -2.28 23.52
C ALA A 102 -16.13 -2.37 24.80
N SER A 103 -15.48 -2.56 25.95
CA SER A 103 -16.16 -2.60 27.26
C SER A 103 -16.74 -1.24 27.64
N VAL A 104 -15.97 -0.16 27.48
CA VAL A 104 -16.43 1.20 27.76
C VAL A 104 -17.57 1.59 26.84
N VAL A 105 -17.43 1.32 25.54
CA VAL A 105 -18.49 1.56 24.54
C VAL A 105 -19.75 0.78 24.89
N GLY A 106 -19.60 -0.51 25.24
CA GLY A 106 -20.71 -1.36 25.65
C GLY A 106 -21.46 -0.82 26.88
N LEU A 107 -20.75 -0.29 27.88
CA LEU A 107 -21.38 0.34 29.05
C LEU A 107 -22.17 1.60 28.67
N ILE A 108 -21.60 2.46 27.83
CA ILE A 108 -22.27 3.68 27.36
C ILE A 108 -23.55 3.31 26.60
N VAL A 109 -23.48 2.31 25.71
CA VAL A 109 -24.64 1.83 24.97
C VAL A 109 -25.67 1.22 25.93
N ALA A 110 -25.27 0.38 26.87
CA ALA A 110 -26.17 -0.25 27.83
C ALA A 110 -26.92 0.77 28.70
N ASP A 111 -26.24 1.79 29.21
CA ASP A 111 -26.85 2.85 30.03
C ASP A 111 -27.87 3.66 29.22
N ASN A 112 -27.53 4.01 27.98
CA ASN A 112 -28.47 4.71 27.09
C ASN A 112 -29.68 3.84 26.76
N LEU A 113 -29.49 2.57 26.42
CA LEU A 113 -30.59 1.66 26.10
C LEU A 113 -31.50 1.38 27.31
N ARG A 114 -30.94 1.28 28.53
CA ARG A 114 -31.74 1.15 29.76
C ARG A 114 -32.67 2.34 29.96
N SER A 115 -32.18 3.56 29.74
CA SER A 115 -33.00 4.76 29.84
C SER A 115 -34.16 4.79 28.83
N ILE A 116 -34.01 4.14 27.67
CA ILE A 116 -35.08 4.02 26.67
C ILE A 116 -36.14 3.05 27.17
N ALA A 117 -35.74 1.90 27.72
CA ALA A 117 -36.67 0.93 28.29
C ALA A 117 -37.57 1.56 29.36
N GLU A 118 -36.99 2.34 30.28
CA GLU A 118 -37.71 3.04 31.34
C GLU A 118 -38.68 4.11 30.80
N ARG A 119 -38.24 4.90 29.80
CA ARG A 119 -39.05 5.96 29.19
C ARG A 119 -40.18 5.41 28.30
N MET A 120 -39.91 4.33 27.55
CA MET A 120 -40.85 3.78 26.57
C MET A 120 -41.87 2.83 27.18
N ALA A 121 -41.55 2.16 28.30
CA ALA A 121 -42.45 1.23 28.98
C ALA A 121 -43.88 1.77 29.21
N PRO A 122 -44.10 2.98 29.77
CA PRO A 122 -45.46 3.51 29.94
C PRO A 122 -46.15 3.88 28.62
N ILE A 123 -45.39 4.25 27.58
CA ILE A 123 -45.92 4.65 26.28
C ILE A 123 -46.45 3.44 25.51
N ILE A 124 -45.72 2.32 25.56
CA ILE A 124 -46.05 1.11 24.81
C ILE A 124 -47.07 0.21 25.50
N ALA A 125 -47.33 0.39 26.81
CA ALA A 125 -48.25 -0.44 27.59
C ALA A 125 -49.70 -0.43 27.08
N GLY A 126 -50.10 0.56 26.28
CA GLY A 126 -51.41 0.66 25.64
C GLY A 126 -51.41 0.45 24.12
N MET A 127 -50.27 0.10 23.53
CA MET A 127 -50.12 -0.05 22.08
C MET A 127 -50.31 -1.51 21.65
N ASN A 128 -50.74 -1.73 20.40
CA ASN A 128 -50.66 -3.06 19.82
C ASN A 128 -49.19 -3.45 19.60
N GLY A 129 -48.90 -4.75 19.55
CA GLY A 129 -47.51 -5.24 19.49
C GLY A 129 -46.69 -4.76 18.29
N LYS A 130 -47.33 -4.45 17.15
CA LYS A 130 -46.64 -3.94 15.96
C LYS A 130 -46.20 -2.49 16.15
N ASP A 131 -47.10 -1.64 16.66
CA ASP A 131 -46.82 -0.23 16.90
C ASP A 131 -45.84 -0.04 18.05
N ALA A 132 -45.97 -0.84 19.12
CA ALA A 132 -45.01 -0.89 20.23
C ALA A 132 -43.60 -1.26 19.75
N HIS A 133 -43.49 -2.27 18.87
CA HIS A 133 -42.20 -2.70 18.32
C HIS A 133 -41.58 -1.62 17.42
N LEU A 134 -42.38 -0.97 16.56
CA LEU A 134 -41.90 0.10 15.69
C LEU A 134 -41.43 1.32 16.49
N ALA A 135 -42.20 1.75 17.50
CA ALA A 135 -41.82 2.86 18.37
C ALA A 135 -40.52 2.59 19.13
N LEU A 136 -40.37 1.38 19.68
CA LEU A 136 -39.15 0.96 20.38
C LEU A 136 -37.94 0.89 19.43
N ARG A 137 -38.12 0.35 18.22
CA ARG A 137 -37.06 0.27 17.21
C ARG A 137 -36.54 1.65 16.79
N ASN A 138 -37.44 2.60 16.58
CA ASN A 138 -37.06 3.97 16.20
C ASN A 138 -36.28 4.64 17.33
N ALA A 139 -36.80 4.58 18.57
CA ALA A 139 -36.11 5.14 19.73
C ALA A 139 -34.70 4.55 19.97
N VAL A 140 -34.53 3.24 19.76
CA VAL A 140 -33.22 2.59 19.84
C VAL A 140 -32.29 3.05 18.71
N SER A 141 -32.80 3.20 17.50
CA SER A 141 -32.01 3.65 16.35
C SER A 141 -31.50 5.09 16.55
N ASP A 142 -32.39 5.99 16.97
CA ASP A 142 -32.06 7.40 17.24
C ASP A 142 -30.99 7.51 18.35
N ALA A 143 -31.12 6.73 19.41
CA ALA A 143 -30.14 6.73 20.50
C ALA A 143 -28.76 6.21 20.06
N LEU A 144 -28.72 5.16 19.23
CA LEU A 144 -27.45 4.65 18.69
C LEU A 144 -26.79 5.65 17.75
N GLU A 145 -27.56 6.42 16.97
CA GLU A 145 -27.05 7.48 16.11
C GLU A 145 -26.43 8.64 16.92
N ILE A 146 -27.09 9.04 18.01
CA ILE A 146 -26.56 10.04 18.96
C ILE A 146 -25.26 9.56 19.61
N ILE A 147 -25.21 8.30 20.05
CA ILE A 147 -23.99 7.73 20.65
C ILE A 147 -22.85 7.69 19.63
N SER A 148 -23.14 7.23 18.40
CA SER A 148 -22.15 7.16 17.33
C SER A 148 -21.57 8.53 17.01
N SER A 149 -22.42 9.55 16.85
CA SER A 149 -21.97 10.92 16.55
C SER A 149 -21.19 11.55 17.72
N THR A 150 -21.60 11.30 18.96
CA THR A 150 -20.90 11.81 20.15
C THR A 150 -19.55 11.13 20.36
N MET A 151 -19.43 9.83 20.08
CA MET A 151 -18.15 9.11 20.19
C MET A 151 -17.16 9.51 19.10
N VAL A 152 -17.63 9.85 17.90
CA VAL A 152 -16.78 10.32 16.80
C VAL A 152 -16.27 11.75 17.06
N THR A 153 -17.07 12.59 17.72
CA THR A 153 -16.74 14.00 17.99
C THR A 153 -16.07 14.23 19.35
N GLY A 154 -16.30 13.36 20.34
CA GLY A 154 -15.76 13.47 21.71
C GLY A 154 -14.30 13.06 21.87
N VAL A 155 -13.64 12.55 20.81
CA VAL A 155 -12.17 12.39 20.78
C VAL A 155 -11.54 13.72 20.37
N ASP A 156 -11.84 14.77 21.13
CA ASP A 156 -11.22 16.08 21.03
C ASP A 156 -9.76 15.96 21.48
N GLY A 157 -8.84 15.76 20.52
CA GLY A 157 -7.41 15.69 20.77
C GLY A 157 -6.63 14.82 19.81
N ALA A 158 -7.28 13.89 19.10
CA ALA A 158 -6.68 13.28 17.93
C ALA A 158 -6.85 14.24 16.76
N GLN A 159 -6.00 15.28 16.70
CA GLN A 159 -5.77 15.98 15.44
C GLN A 159 -5.58 14.87 14.39
N ILE A 160 -6.51 14.76 13.45
CA ILE A 160 -6.31 13.95 12.25
C ILE A 160 -5.07 14.59 11.64
N ALA A 161 -3.90 13.99 11.90
CA ALA A 161 -2.64 14.53 11.45
C ALA A 161 -2.80 14.75 9.96
N GLU A 162 -2.66 15.99 9.51
CA GLU A 162 -2.80 16.33 8.09
C GLU A 162 -2.05 15.28 7.29
N GLU A 163 -2.78 14.58 6.42
CA GLU A 163 -2.24 13.48 5.64
C GLU A 163 -1.07 14.03 4.81
N LYS A 164 0.15 13.82 5.31
CA LYS A 164 1.33 14.34 4.66
C LYS A 164 1.54 13.51 3.42
N GLU A 165 1.07 14.02 2.29
CA GLU A 165 1.28 13.40 1.00
C GLU A 165 2.79 13.23 0.79
N LEU A 166 3.21 12.04 0.37
CA LEU A 166 4.62 11.76 0.11
C LEU A 166 5.08 12.66 -1.05
N GLU A 167 5.87 13.68 -0.73
CA GLU A 167 6.51 14.57 -1.71
C GLU A 167 7.60 13.79 -2.47
N LEU A 168 7.21 13.11 -3.54
CA LEU A 168 8.11 12.23 -4.34
C LEU A 168 8.66 12.91 -5.59
N ASP A 169 8.13 14.07 -5.97
CA ASP A 169 8.44 14.71 -7.25
C ASP A 169 9.87 15.26 -7.28
N ASP A 170 10.39 15.72 -6.13
CA ASP A 170 11.75 16.25 -5.99
C ASP A 170 12.82 15.18 -5.69
N LEU A 171 12.40 13.93 -5.44
CA LEU A 171 13.32 12.86 -5.08
C LEU A 171 14.06 12.29 -6.30
N ARG A 172 15.35 12.04 -6.09
CA ARG A 172 16.24 11.32 -7.04
C ARG A 172 16.06 9.81 -6.91
N GLU A 173 16.46 9.07 -7.95
CA GLU A 173 16.33 7.60 -8.02
C GLU A 173 16.86 6.85 -6.79
N PRO A 174 18.04 7.17 -6.21
CA PRO A 174 18.51 6.50 -4.98
C PRO A 174 17.61 6.77 -3.76
N GLN A 175 17.07 7.99 -3.67
CA GLN A 175 16.16 8.37 -2.57
C GLN A 175 14.82 7.65 -2.71
N LEU A 176 14.31 7.52 -3.94
CA LEU A 176 13.09 6.76 -4.21
C LEU A 176 13.24 5.28 -3.83
N HIS A 177 14.40 4.67 -4.11
CA HIS A 177 14.68 3.30 -3.67
C HIS A 177 14.79 3.18 -2.15
N ALA A 178 15.35 4.17 -1.46
CA ALA A 178 15.38 4.20 0.00
C ALA A 178 13.97 4.29 0.59
N VAL A 179 13.12 5.18 0.07
CA VAL A 179 11.71 5.28 0.49
C VAL A 179 10.96 3.98 0.21
N GLN A 180 11.17 3.37 -0.96
CA GLN A 180 10.59 2.07 -1.29
C GLN A 180 10.98 0.99 -0.27
N ALA A 181 12.27 0.91 0.09
CA ALA A 181 12.77 -0.07 1.05
C ALA A 181 12.19 0.14 2.45
N ASN A 182 12.06 1.40 2.89
CA ASN A 182 11.45 1.74 4.18
C ASN A 182 9.97 1.31 4.20
N LEU A 183 9.19 1.69 3.18
CA LEU A 183 7.78 1.29 3.10
C LEU A 183 7.59 -0.23 3.05
N GLN A 184 8.51 -0.97 2.41
CA GLN A 184 8.50 -2.43 2.43
C GLN A 184 8.81 -2.98 3.83
N ALA A 185 9.74 -2.36 4.55
CA ALA A 185 10.04 -2.71 5.94
C ALA A 185 8.83 -2.45 6.83
N ASP A 186 8.19 -1.28 6.73
CA ASP A 186 6.98 -0.92 7.49
C ASP A 186 5.86 -1.93 7.24
N LYS A 187 5.59 -2.26 5.96
CA LYS A 187 4.60 -3.29 5.59
C LYS A 187 4.90 -4.65 6.23
N LEU A 188 6.17 -5.05 6.26
CA LEU A 188 6.60 -6.31 6.88
C LEU A 188 6.48 -6.26 8.41
N GLU A 189 6.80 -5.13 9.03
CA GLU A 189 6.68 -4.94 10.48
C GLU A 189 5.23 -4.99 10.94
N LEU A 190 4.33 -4.33 10.22
CA LEU A 190 2.89 -4.39 10.48
C LEU A 190 2.36 -5.83 10.30
N GLY A 191 2.80 -6.54 9.26
CA GLY A 191 2.48 -7.96 9.06
C GLY A 191 2.96 -8.83 10.21
N ARG A 192 4.22 -8.67 10.66
CA ARG A 192 4.76 -9.39 11.82
C ARG A 192 4.02 -9.05 13.11
N ALA A 193 3.63 -7.80 13.30
CA ALA A 193 2.87 -7.38 14.47
C ALA A 193 1.47 -8.00 14.50
N LEU A 194 0.85 -8.17 13.33
CA LEU A 194 -0.41 -8.91 13.16
C LEU A 194 -0.22 -10.41 13.47
N ASP A 195 0.81 -11.04 12.91
CA ASP A 195 1.10 -12.46 13.15
C ASP A 195 1.42 -12.76 14.63
N ARG A 196 2.03 -11.79 15.33
CA ARG A 196 2.31 -11.87 16.77
C ARG A 196 1.10 -11.53 17.66
N GLY A 197 -0.03 -11.12 17.07
CA GLY A 197 -1.23 -10.71 17.81
C GLY A 197 -1.07 -9.39 18.57
N ILE A 198 -0.07 -8.56 18.25
CA ILE A 198 0.09 -7.21 18.81
C ILE A 198 -0.91 -6.26 18.17
N LEU A 199 -1.08 -6.39 16.86
CA LEU A 199 -2.11 -5.71 16.08
C LEU A 199 -3.22 -6.68 15.71
N ARG A 200 -4.43 -6.17 15.56
CA ARG A 200 -5.60 -6.89 15.06
C ARG A 200 -6.29 -6.03 14.01
N ARG A 201 -6.98 -6.67 13.07
CA ARG A 201 -7.81 -5.95 12.11
C ARG A 201 -9.01 -5.33 12.80
N VAL A 202 -9.34 -4.10 12.40
CA VAL A 202 -10.53 -3.39 12.86
C VAL A 202 -11.78 -4.20 12.53
N ALA A 203 -11.86 -4.79 11.32
CA ALA A 203 -12.99 -5.62 10.89
C ALA A 203 -13.29 -6.76 11.88
N ASP A 204 -12.28 -7.54 12.24
CA ASP A 204 -12.43 -8.67 13.18
C ASP A 204 -12.86 -8.20 14.59
N ALA A 205 -12.43 -7.01 15.00
CA ALA A 205 -12.82 -6.42 16.29
C ALA A 205 -14.26 -5.89 16.28
N VAL A 206 -14.68 -5.30 15.14
CA VAL A 206 -16.06 -4.83 14.94
C VAL A 206 -17.03 -5.99 14.90
N GLU A 207 -16.70 -7.07 14.19
CA GLU A 207 -17.53 -8.28 14.09
C GLU A 207 -17.79 -8.89 15.48
N GLU A 208 -16.74 -9.08 16.28
CA GLU A 208 -16.87 -9.58 17.67
C GLU A 208 -17.74 -8.66 18.55
N HIS A 209 -17.63 -7.34 18.37
CA HIS A 209 -18.45 -6.39 19.12
C HIS A 209 -19.90 -6.37 18.65
N GLU A 210 -20.14 -6.50 17.35
CA GLU A 210 -21.47 -6.57 16.76
C GLU A 210 -22.24 -7.78 17.30
N GLU A 211 -21.61 -8.95 17.38
CA GLU A 211 -22.20 -10.16 17.97
C GLU A 211 -22.70 -9.91 19.40
N MET A 212 -21.90 -9.25 20.25
CA MET A 212 -22.31 -8.89 21.62
C MET A 212 -23.48 -7.90 21.63
N MET A 213 -23.48 -6.94 20.70
CA MET A 213 -24.52 -5.93 20.59
C MET A 213 -25.85 -6.48 20.07
N VAL A 214 -25.81 -7.46 19.16
CA VAL A 214 -27.01 -8.15 18.63
C VAL A 214 -27.78 -8.86 19.75
N VAL A 215 -27.08 -9.50 20.69
CA VAL A 215 -27.72 -10.13 21.86
C VAL A 215 -28.47 -9.09 22.70
N SER A 216 -27.80 -7.96 23.01
CA SER A 216 -28.39 -6.88 23.82
C SER A 216 -29.60 -6.24 23.12
N LYS A 217 -29.48 -5.97 21.82
CA LYS A 217 -30.57 -5.43 20.99
C LYS A 217 -31.77 -6.40 20.93
N SER A 218 -31.52 -7.69 20.73
CA SER A 218 -32.56 -8.71 20.67
C SER A 218 -33.36 -8.81 21.97
N LEU A 219 -32.67 -8.71 23.13
CA LEU A 219 -33.32 -8.72 24.44
C LEU A 219 -34.25 -7.53 24.66
N ILE A 220 -33.85 -6.33 24.21
CA ILE A 220 -34.67 -5.11 24.33
C ILE A 220 -35.87 -5.18 23.38
N LEU A 221 -35.65 -5.58 22.13
CA LEU A 221 -36.73 -5.69 21.14
C LEU A 221 -37.75 -6.79 21.47
N ALA A 222 -37.38 -7.75 22.32
CA ALA A 222 -38.29 -8.76 22.87
C ALA A 222 -39.12 -8.26 24.07
N MET A 223 -38.85 -7.05 24.61
CA MET A 223 -39.60 -6.49 25.75
C MET A 223 -41.11 -6.45 25.53
N PRO A 224 -41.67 -6.03 24.37
CA PRO A 224 -43.11 -5.98 24.18
C PRO A 224 -43.79 -7.34 24.40
N GLY A 225 -43.17 -8.44 23.96
CA GLY A 225 -43.70 -9.80 24.17
C GLY A 225 -43.54 -10.33 25.60
N ARG A 226 -42.70 -9.70 26.43
CA ARG A 226 -42.50 -10.07 27.85
C ARG A 226 -43.35 -9.22 28.80
N VAL A 227 -43.65 -7.98 28.42
CA VAL A 227 -44.46 -7.04 29.21
C VAL A 227 -45.96 -7.19 28.88
N ALA A 228 -46.28 -7.76 27.71
CA ALA A 228 -47.64 -8.16 27.35
C ALA A 228 -47.77 -9.70 27.21
N PRO A 229 -47.77 -10.48 28.31
CA PRO A 229 -48.15 -11.89 28.24
C PRO A 229 -49.66 -12.11 28.04
N TYR A 230 -50.47 -11.04 28.11
CA TYR A 230 -51.94 -11.11 27.97
C TYR A 230 -52.49 -9.89 27.21
N ALA A 231 -52.41 -9.93 25.88
CA ALA A 231 -53.26 -9.16 24.98
C ALA A 231 -53.71 -10.08 23.85
#